data_AF-A0A1E3AMJ9-F1
#
_entry.id   AF-A0A1E3AMJ9-F1
#
_cell.length_a   1.000
_cell.length_b   1.000
_cell.length_c   1.000
_cell.angle_alpha   90.00
_cell.angle_beta   90.00
_cell.angle_gamma   90.00
#
_symmetry.space_group_name_H-M   'P 1'
#
loop_
_entity.id
_entity.type
_entity.pdbx_description
1 polymer ?
#
loop_
_entity_poly.entity_id
_entity_poly.type
_entity_poly.pdbx_seq_one_letter_code
_entity_poly.pdbx_strand_id
1 'polypeptide(L)' 'MAVFHVEHNKGYTVMSNHHLHSKELTLKAKGLLSQMRSLPEDWDYTLAGLSLNRE' A
#
# COMPACT_ATOMS: atom_id res chain seq x y z
N MET A 1 16.80 23.16 -14.67
CA MET A 1 16.08 22.05 -15.35
C MET A 1 14.86 21.72 -14.52
N ALA A 2 13.67 21.91 -15.08
CA ALA A 2 12.43 21.48 -14.43
C ALA A 2 12.24 19.99 -14.72
N VAL A 3 12.33 19.17 -13.68
CA VAL A 3 12.00 17.74 -13.76
C VAL A 3 10.48 17.65 -13.63
N PHE A 4 9.80 17.38 -14.75
CA PHE A 4 8.38 17.06 -14.73
C PHE A 4 8.23 15.58 -14.45
N HIS A 5 7.66 15.22 -13.29
CA HIS A 5 7.28 13.83 -13.02
C HIS A 5 5.98 13.55 -13.76
N VAL A 6 6.04 12.66 -14.77
CA VAL A 6 4.85 12.11 -15.41
C VAL A 6 4.21 11.12 -14.45
N GLU A 7 2.99 11.40 -13.99
CA GLU A 7 2.24 10.52 -13.08
C GLU A 7 1.69 9.32 -13.85
N HIS A 8 2.34 8.16 -13.71
CA HIS A 8 1.94 6.91 -14.36
C HIS A 8 1.00 6.06 -13.48
N ASN A 9 0.03 6.65 -12.74
CA ASN A 9 -0.73 5.95 -11.68
C ASN A 9 -1.75 4.87 -12.16
N LYS A 10 -1.37 3.94 -13.03
CA LYS A 10 -2.21 2.79 -13.42
C LYS A 10 -1.54 1.49 -13.02
N GLY A 11 -2.18 0.73 -12.14
CA GLY A 11 -1.79 -0.64 -11.78
C GLY A 11 -0.71 -0.76 -10.71
N TYR A 12 -0.36 0.31 -9.99
CA TYR A 12 0.52 0.24 -8.83
C TYR A 12 0.04 1.13 -7.69
N THR A 13 0.46 0.81 -6.47
CA THR A 13 0.16 1.57 -5.26
C THR A 13 1.37 2.41 -4.86
N VAL A 14 1.15 3.70 -4.63
CA VAL A 14 2.17 4.60 -4.08
C VAL A 14 2.11 4.59 -2.56
N MET A 15 3.26 4.48 -1.91
CA MET A 15 3.39 4.59 -0.46
C MET A 15 4.53 5.55 -0.09
N SER A 16 4.34 6.32 0.99
CA SER A 16 5.39 7.17 1.55
C SER A 16 6.58 6.35 2.08
N ASN A 17 7.79 6.83 1.77
CA ASN A 17 9.04 6.28 2.28
C ASN A 17 9.15 6.32 3.81
N HIS A 18 8.37 7.17 4.49
CA HIS A 18 8.33 7.19 5.95
C HIS A 18 8.00 5.80 6.53
N HIS A 19 7.05 5.07 5.93
CA HIS A 19 6.67 3.73 6.39
C HIS A 19 7.79 2.71 6.14
N LEU A 20 8.50 2.81 5.02
CA LEU A 20 9.60 1.92 4.68
C LEU A 20 10.79 2.08 5.63
N HIS A 21 11.11 3.31 6.04
CA HIS A 21 12.24 3.60 6.93
C HIS A 21 11.89 3.51 8.42
N SER A 22 10.61 3.42 8.78
CA SER A 22 10.20 3.26 10.18
C SER A 22 10.76 1.98 10.78
N LYS A 23 11.45 2.12 11.92
CA LYS A 23 11.98 1.00 12.71
C LYS A 23 10.93 0.37 13.62
N GLU A 24 9.83 1.08 13.87
CA GLU A 24 8.71 0.61 14.70
C GLU A 24 7.81 -0.37 13.93
N LEU A 25 7.86 -0.33 12.59
CA LEU A 25 7.11 -1.24 11.73
C LEU A 25 7.95 -2.46 11.35
N THR A 26 7.40 -3.63 11.60
CA THR A 26 7.96 -4.88 11.09
C THR A 26 7.79 -4.97 9.57
N LEU A 27 8.62 -5.79 8.91
CA LEU A 27 8.46 -6.05 7.46
C LEU A 27 7.08 -6.63 7.13
N LYS A 28 6.51 -7.45 8.01
CA LYS A 28 5.15 -7.99 7.85
C LYS A 28 4.10 -6.88 7.89
N ALA A 29 4.22 -5.93 8.82
CA ALA A 29 3.31 -4.80 8.92
C ALA A 29 3.42 -3.88 7.69
N LYS A 30 4.64 -3.65 7.17
CA LYS A 30 4.86 -2.89 5.93
C LYS A 30 4.22 -3.59 4.73
N GLY A 31 4.43 -4.90 4.59
CA GLY A 31 3.80 -5.70 3.54
C GLY A 31 2.28 -5.68 3.61
N LEU A 32 1.73 -5.81 4.82
CA LEU A 32 0.30 -5.72 5.05
C LEU A 32 -0.26 -4.36 4.64
N LEU A 33 0.38 -3.26 5.07
CA LEU A 33 -0.04 -1.91 4.69
C LEU A 33 -0.02 -1.70 3.18
N SER A 34 0.97 -2.25 2.47
CA SER A 34 1.03 -2.20 1.00
C SER A 34 -0.13 -2.95 0.37
N GLN A 35 -0.46 -4.13 0.88
CA GLN A 35 -1.60 -4.93 0.42
C GLN A 35 -2.93 -4.22 0.66
N MET A 36 -3.11 -3.62 1.85
CA MET A 36 -4.32 -2.86 2.19
C MET A 36 -4.54 -1.67 1.23
N ARG A 37 -3.45 -1.02 0.81
CA ARG A 37 -3.49 0.12 -0.11
C ARG A 37 -3.65 -0.25 -1.59
N SER A 38 -3.43 -1.52 -1.95
CA SER A 38 -3.64 -2.01 -3.32
C SER A 38 -5.04 -2.54 -3.56
N LEU A 39 -5.87 -2.61 -2.51
CA LEU A 39 -7.26 -3.06 -2.60
C LEU A 39 -8.17 -1.93 -3.12
N PRO A 40 -9.34 -2.28 -3.68
CA PRO A 40 -10.32 -1.29 -4.15
C PRO A 40 -10.73 -0.28 -3.08
N GLU A 41 -11.19 0.91 -3.49
CA GLU A 41 -11.61 1.95 -2.54
C GLU A 41 -12.83 1.55 -1.70
N ASP A 42 -13.69 0.69 -2.26
CA ASP A 42 -14.87 0.12 -1.61
C ASP A 42 -14.56 -1.13 -0.78
N TRP A 43 -13.27 -1.46 -0.62
CA TRP A 43 -12.86 -2.61 0.17
C TRP A 43 -13.26 -2.45 1.65
N ASP A 44 -13.79 -3.53 2.19
CA ASP A 44 -14.14 -3.63 3.60
C ASP A 44 -12.89 -3.72 4.49
N TYR A 45 -12.59 -2.64 5.21
CA TYR A 45 -11.46 -2.50 6.15
C TYR A 45 -11.57 -3.37 7.41
N THR A 46 -12.25 -4.52 7.31
CA THR A 46 -12.39 -5.49 8.39
C THR A 46 -11.35 -6.61 8.27
N LEU A 47 -11.14 -7.31 9.38
CA LEU A 47 -10.35 -8.54 9.38
C LEU A 47 -10.93 -9.58 8.42
N ALA A 48 -12.26 -9.61 8.26
CA ALA A 48 -12.93 -10.49 7.32
C ALA A 48 -12.55 -10.14 5.88
N GLY A 49 -12.69 -8.87 5.50
CA GLY A 49 -12.30 -8.36 4.18
C GLY A 49 -10.82 -8.59 3.86
N LEU A 50 -9.93 -8.49 4.86
CA LEU A 50 -8.52 -8.80 4.69
C LEU A 50 -8.23 -10.30 4.57
N SER A 51 -8.94 -11.12 5.35
CA SER A 51 -8.73 -12.58 5.38
C SER A 51 -9.22 -13.30 4.12
N LEU A 52 -10.16 -12.69 3.38
CA LEU A 52 -10.71 -13.20 2.13
C LEU A 52 -9.73 -13.10 0.96
N ASN A 53 -8.74 -12.20 1.05
CA ASN A 53 -7.71 -12.00 0.02
C ASN A 53 -6.59 -13.06 0.11
N ARG A 54 -6.96 -14.30 0.44
CA ARG A 54 -6.09 -15.47 0.45
C ARG A 54 -6.31 -16.25 -0.84
N GLU A 55 -5.76 -15.75 -1.93
CA GLU A 55 -5.52 -16.56 -3.13
C GLU A 55 -4.15 -17.24 -3.02
#